data_AF-A0A9C7W0Q4-F1
#
_entry.id   AF-A0A9C7W0Q4-F1
#
_cell.length_a   1.000
_cell.length_b   1.000
_cell.length_c   1.000
_cell.angle_alpha   90.00
_cell.angle_beta   90.00
_cell.angle_gamma   90.00
#
_symmetry.space_group_name_H-M   'P 1'
#
loop_
_entity.id
_entity.type
_entity.pdbx_description
1 polymer ?
#
loop_
_entity_poly.entity_id
_entity_poly.type
_entity_poly.pdbx_seq_one_letter_code
_entity_poly.pdbx_strand_id
1 'polypeptide(L)'
;LIDEQGRDHQQDLTHSFIEEHRVHVPAKMANKIIHAKEKTLRHLFSNCEDVAKKQTPVILKQAHTQSSEILTKEINRLRALRQINPNIRDEEIEFFEQQLAALNEVLDAASLRLDSLRVLISI
;
A
#
# COMPACT_ATOMS: atom_id res chain seq x y z
N LEU A 1 -7.89 10.82 -0.31
CA LEU A 1 -8.24 11.78 -1.39
C LEU A 1 -8.07 13.18 -0.82
N ILE A 2 -7.13 13.98 -1.31
CA ILE A 2 -6.78 15.25 -0.64
C ILE A 2 -7.29 16.46 -1.44
N ASP A 3 -7.92 17.43 -0.77
CA ASP A 3 -8.35 18.71 -1.36
C ASP A 3 -7.28 19.81 -1.24
N GLU A 4 -7.49 20.97 -1.88
CA GLU A 4 -6.56 22.11 -1.83
C GLU A 4 -6.24 22.61 -0.40
N GLN A 5 -7.08 22.28 0.58
CA GLN A 5 -6.89 22.64 2.00
C GLN A 5 -6.17 21.55 2.80
N GLY A 6 -5.77 20.45 2.17
CA GLY A 6 -5.07 19.33 2.80
C GLY A 6 -5.99 18.37 3.55
N ARG A 7 -7.32 18.47 3.39
CA ARG A 7 -8.27 17.57 4.05
C ARG A 7 -8.42 16.27 3.28
N ASP A 8 -8.47 15.17 4.01
CA ASP A 8 -8.69 13.84 3.43
C ASP A 8 -10.19 13.53 3.34
N HIS A 9 -10.65 13.25 2.13
CA HIS A 9 -12.03 12.92 1.76
C HIS A 9 -12.19 11.44 1.39
N GLN A 10 -11.25 10.57 1.77
CA GLN A 10 -11.30 9.15 1.39
C GLN A 10 -12.57 8.43 1.87
N GLN A 11 -13.19 8.88 2.97
CA GLN A 11 -14.43 8.28 3.48
C GLN A 11 -15.68 8.75 2.72
N ASP A 12 -15.73 10.03 2.34
CA ASP A 12 -16.89 10.62 1.67
C ASP A 12 -16.88 10.37 0.16
N LEU A 13 -15.70 10.41 -0.46
CA LEU A 13 -15.49 10.19 -1.89
C LEU A 13 -14.97 8.78 -2.15
N THR A 14 -15.84 7.80 -1.96
CA THR A 14 -15.51 6.39 -2.25
C THR A 14 -15.24 6.17 -3.73
N HIS A 15 -14.56 5.06 -4.06
CA HIS A 15 -14.25 4.71 -5.44
C HIS A 15 -15.51 4.64 -6.30
N SER A 16 -16.53 3.91 -5.84
CA SER A 16 -17.82 3.75 -6.54
C SER A 16 -18.52 5.09 -6.77
N PHE A 17 -18.54 5.96 -5.76
CA PHE A 17 -19.15 7.28 -5.89
C PHE A 17 -18.50 8.10 -7.02
N ILE A 18 -17.16 8.10 -7.10
CA ILE A 18 -16.42 8.80 -8.15
C ILE A 18 -16.70 8.18 -9.52
N GLU A 19 -16.79 6.86 -9.63
CA GLU A 19 -17.05 6.20 -10.92
C GLU A 19 -18.42 6.51 -11.49
N GLU A 20 -19.42 6.61 -10.62
CA GLU A 20 -20.80 6.90 -11.00
C GLU A 20 -21.00 8.36 -11.40
N HIS A 21 -20.31 9.30 -10.74
CA HIS A 21 -20.53 10.74 -10.90
C HIS A 21 -19.44 11.45 -11.73
N ARG A 22 -18.42 10.73 -12.21
CA ARG A 22 -17.35 11.35 -13.02
C ARG A 22 -17.85 11.74 -14.40
N VAL A 23 -17.41 12.92 -14.85
CA VAL A 23 -17.53 13.36 -16.24
C VAL A 23 -16.14 13.57 -16.81
N HIS A 24 -15.92 13.11 -18.04
CA HIS A 24 -14.64 13.30 -18.71
C HIS A 24 -14.46 14.77 -19.11
N VAL A 25 -13.32 15.35 -18.75
CA VAL A 25 -12.94 16.71 -19.13
C VAL A 25 -12.11 16.67 -20.42
N PRO A 26 -12.48 17.42 -21.48
CA PRO A 26 -11.70 17.47 -22.71
C PRO A 26 -10.24 17.88 -22.47
N ALA A 27 -9.29 17.20 -23.11
CA ALA A 27 -7.85 17.37 -22.89
C ALA A 27 -7.36 18.83 -22.96
N LYS A 28 -7.92 19.62 -23.88
CA LYS A 28 -7.58 21.06 -24.01
C LYS A 28 -7.97 21.87 -22.78
N MET A 29 -9.10 21.55 -22.15
CA MET A 29 -9.54 22.21 -20.91
C MET A 29 -8.72 21.72 -19.72
N ALA A 30 -8.47 20.40 -19.64
CA ALA A 30 -7.62 19.82 -18.59
C ALA A 30 -6.22 20.46 -18.56
N ASN A 31 -5.56 20.58 -19.73
CA ASN A 31 -4.23 21.22 -19.81
C ASN A 31 -4.25 22.68 -19.33
N LYS A 32 -5.27 23.46 -19.70
CA LYS A 32 -5.41 24.84 -19.21
C LYS A 32 -5.54 24.91 -17.69
N ILE A 33 -6.34 24.01 -17.10
CA ILE A 33 -6.55 23.95 -15.66
C ILE A 33 -5.26 23.54 -14.95
N ILE A 34 -4.56 22.51 -15.46
CA ILE A 34 -3.28 22.05 -14.91
C ILE A 34 -2.26 23.19 -14.91
N HIS A 35 -2.12 23.92 -16.02
CA HIS A 35 -1.21 25.07 -16.08
C HIS A 35 -1.62 26.20 -15.14
N ALA A 36 -2.91 26.52 -15.04
CA ALA A 36 -3.41 27.56 -14.15
C ALA A 36 -3.20 27.22 -12.66
N LYS A 37 -3.24 25.93 -12.30
CA LYS A 37 -3.17 25.43 -10.93
C LYS A 37 -1.86 24.71 -10.61
N GLU A 38 -0.83 24.84 -11.45
CA GLU A 38 0.41 24.07 -11.34
C GLU A 38 1.05 24.19 -9.94
N LYS A 39 1.15 25.42 -9.42
CA LYS A 39 1.72 25.67 -8.09
C LYS A 39 0.92 24.98 -6.98
N THR A 40 -0.40 25.06 -7.04
CA THR A 40 -1.30 24.40 -6.07
C THR A 40 -1.18 22.89 -6.15
N LEU A 41 -1.15 22.31 -7.36
CA LEU A 41 -0.98 20.88 -7.58
C LEU A 41 0.37 20.38 -7.03
N ARG A 42 1.46 21.13 -7.23
CA ARG A 42 2.77 20.78 -6.65
C ARG A 42 2.73 20.75 -5.12
N HIS A 43 2.05 21.71 -4.49
CA HIS A 43 1.88 21.70 -3.03
C HIS A 43 1.03 20.50 -2.57
N LEU A 44 -0.06 20.20 -3.27
CA LEU A 44 -0.89 19.04 -3.00
C LEU A 44 -0.12 17.73 -3.10
N PHE A 45 0.78 17.59 -4.09
CA PHE A 45 1.60 16.39 -4.23
C PHE A 45 2.53 16.19 -3.04
N SER A 46 3.16 17.26 -2.54
CA SER A 46 3.95 17.21 -1.31
C SER A 46 3.12 16.75 -0.12
N ASN A 47 1.92 17.31 0.05
CA ASN A 47 1.03 16.95 1.16
C ASN A 47 0.58 15.48 1.07
N CYS A 48 0.26 14.99 -0.13
CA CYS A 48 -0.06 13.59 -0.39
C CYS A 48 1.12 12.68 -0.03
N GLU A 49 2.33 13.05 -0.42
CA GLU A 49 3.54 12.28 -0.11
C GLU A 49 3.79 12.22 1.40
N ASP A 50 3.59 13.33 2.13
CA ASP A 50 3.74 13.37 3.59
C ASP A 50 2.70 12.51 4.30
N VAL A 51 1.44 12.53 3.85
CA VAL A 51 0.38 11.67 4.39
C VAL A 51 0.71 10.20 4.13
N ALA A 52 1.14 9.86 2.93
CA ALA A 52 1.53 8.49 2.58
C ALA A 52 2.76 8.03 3.38
N LYS A 53 3.77 8.88 3.58
CA LYS A 53 4.95 8.59 4.43
C LYS A 53 4.55 8.27 5.86
N LYS A 54 3.56 8.99 6.42
CA LYS A 54 3.04 8.73 7.77
C LYS A 54 2.30 7.40 7.88
N GLN A 55 1.60 6.97 6.82
CA GLN A 55 0.88 5.70 6.78
C GLN A 55 1.78 4.50 6.48
N THR A 56 2.87 4.71 5.74
CA THR A 56 3.85 3.68 5.34
C THR A 56 4.30 2.76 6.50
N PRO A 57 4.79 3.25 7.65
CA PRO A 57 5.25 2.38 8.73
C PRO A 57 4.12 1.52 9.32
N VAL A 58 2.88 2.01 9.32
CA VAL A 58 1.72 1.24 9.80
C VAL A 58 1.42 0.08 8.86
N ILE A 59 1.43 0.33 7.55
CA ILE A 59 1.19 -0.69 6.52
C ILE A 59 2.32 -1.73 6.53
N LEU A 60 3.58 -1.30 6.61
CA LEU A 60 4.72 -2.21 6.73
C LEU A 60 4.61 -3.08 7.97
N LYS A 61 4.32 -2.49 9.13
CA LYS A 61 4.14 -3.25 10.38
C LYS A 61 3.01 -4.27 10.27
N GLN A 62 1.90 -3.91 9.63
CA GLN A 62 0.80 -4.84 9.39
C GLN A 62 1.23 -5.99 8.48
N ALA A 63 1.95 -5.71 7.39
CA ALA A 63 2.49 -6.73 6.50
C ALA A 63 3.45 -7.69 7.23
N HIS A 64 4.41 -7.16 8.00
CA HIS A 64 5.31 -8.00 8.83
C HIS A 64 4.53 -8.89 9.80
N THR A 65 3.53 -8.34 10.49
CA THR A 65 2.74 -9.08 11.47
C THR A 65 1.98 -10.22 10.78
N GLN A 66 1.28 -9.92 9.69
CA GLN A 66 0.51 -10.92 8.93
C GLN A 66 1.42 -12.02 8.35
N SER A 67 2.54 -11.65 7.73
CA SER A 67 3.50 -12.59 7.18
C SER A 67 4.12 -13.47 8.26
N SER A 68 4.50 -12.89 9.40
CA SER A 68 5.04 -13.63 10.54
C SER A 68 4.01 -14.60 11.12
N GLU A 69 2.76 -14.17 11.31
CA GLU A 69 1.69 -15.03 11.82
C GLU A 69 1.44 -16.25 10.92
N ILE A 70 1.36 -16.04 9.59
CA ILE A 70 1.11 -17.12 8.63
C ILE A 70 2.27 -18.12 8.62
N LEU A 71 3.50 -17.65 8.46
CA LEU A 71 4.66 -18.53 8.32
C LEU A 71 5.04 -19.20 9.65
N THR A 72 4.96 -18.49 10.77
CA THR A 72 5.24 -19.07 12.10
C THR A 72 4.22 -20.13 12.45
N LYS A 73 2.94 -19.94 12.09
CA LYS A 73 1.92 -20.98 12.27
C LYS A 73 2.25 -22.24 11.48
N GLU A 74 2.73 -22.08 10.24
CA GLU A 74 3.10 -23.22 9.40
C GLU A 74 4.36 -23.94 9.91
N ILE A 75 5.38 -23.20 10.33
CA ILE A 75 6.58 -23.75 11.00
C ILE A 75 6.18 -24.57 12.23
N ASN A 76 5.31 -24.02 13.08
CA ASN A 76 4.82 -24.73 14.27
C ASN A 76 4.02 -25.98 13.92
N ARG A 77 3.21 -25.94 12.86
CA ARG A 77 2.45 -27.09 12.34
C ARG A 77 3.40 -28.21 11.90
N LEU A 78 4.43 -27.88 11.12
CA LEU A 78 5.41 -28.86 10.65
C LEU A 78 6.24 -29.45 11.78
N ARG A 79 6.68 -28.60 12.74
CA ARG A 79 7.38 -29.05 13.96
C ARG A 79 6.53 -30.02 14.78
N ALA A 80 5.23 -29.74 14.94
CA ALA A 80 4.32 -30.62 15.66
C ALA A 80 4.09 -31.93 14.91
N LEU A 81 3.88 -31.89 13.59
CA LEU A 81 3.70 -33.10 12.79
C LEU A 81 4.96 -33.97 12.79
N ARG A 82 6.15 -33.37 12.82
CA ARG A 82 7.41 -34.10 12.85
C ARG A 82 7.57 -34.94 14.12
N GLN A 83 7.03 -34.49 15.26
CA GLN A 83 7.07 -35.27 16.51
C GLN A 83 6.34 -36.61 16.37
N ILE A 84 5.32 -36.68 15.51
CA ILE A 84 4.50 -37.88 15.28
C ILE A 84 4.77 -38.55 13.93
N ASN A 85 5.54 -37.93 13.03
CA ASN A 85 5.85 -38.44 11.69
C ASN A 85 7.33 -38.14 11.31
N PRO A 86 8.23 -39.13 11.45
CA PRO A 86 9.65 -38.97 11.14
C PRO A 86 9.96 -38.83 9.64
N ASN A 87 8.98 -38.97 8.75
CA ASN A 87 9.17 -38.70 7.31
C ASN A 87 9.23 -37.20 6.98
N ILE A 88 8.84 -36.32 7.92
CA ILE A 88 8.96 -34.88 7.73
C ILE A 88 10.42 -34.49 7.92
N ARG A 89 11.00 -33.92 6.87
CA ARG A 89 12.41 -33.56 6.81
C ARG A 89 12.64 -32.18 7.43
N ASP A 90 13.79 -32.01 8.06
CA ASP A 90 14.26 -30.75 8.62
C ASP A 90 14.32 -29.65 7.56
N GLU A 91 14.68 -30.04 6.34
CA GLU A 91 14.74 -29.20 5.14
C GLU A 91 13.42 -28.46 4.88
N GLU A 92 12.26 -29.09 5.16
CA GLU A 92 10.95 -28.46 4.94
C GLU A 92 10.68 -27.37 5.98
N ILE A 93 11.13 -27.56 7.23
CA ILE A 93 10.99 -26.55 8.29
C ILE A 93 11.96 -25.39 8.03
N GLU A 94 13.20 -25.72 7.68
CA GLU A 94 14.24 -24.74 7.36
C GLU A 94 13.84 -23.87 6.16
N PHE A 95 13.20 -24.46 5.14
CA PHE A 95 12.67 -23.72 4.01
C PHE A 95 11.71 -22.60 4.42
N PHE A 96 10.76 -22.87 5.33
CA PHE A 96 9.82 -21.85 5.80
C PHE A 96 10.48 -20.80 6.70
N GLU A 97 11.48 -21.19 7.50
CA GLU A 97 12.27 -20.25 8.30
C GLU A 97 13.08 -19.29 7.41
N GLN A 98 13.72 -19.82 6.37
CA GLN A 98 14.43 -19.02 5.37
C GLN A 98 13.47 -18.11 4.61
N GLN A 99 12.29 -18.62 4.24
CA GLN A 99 11.26 -17.81 3.57
C GLN A 99 10.77 -16.66 4.45
N LEU A 100 10.59 -16.88 5.76
CA LEU A 100 10.23 -15.83 6.71
C LEU A 100 11.34 -14.77 6.82
N ALA A 101 12.60 -15.20 6.90
CA ALA A 101 13.74 -14.28 6.96
C ALA A 101 13.84 -13.42 5.69
N ALA A 102 13.81 -14.05 4.51
CA ALA A 102 13.87 -13.36 3.23
C ALA A 102 12.70 -12.38 3.03
N LEU A 103 11.48 -12.77 3.45
CA LEU A 103 10.32 -11.91 3.36
C LEU A 103 10.44 -10.67 4.25
N ASN A 104 10.97 -10.83 5.48
CA ASN A 104 11.24 -9.69 6.36
C ASN A 104 12.26 -8.72 5.73
N GLU A 105 13.36 -9.24 5.16
CA GLU A 105 14.35 -8.39 4.48
C GLU A 105 13.75 -7.59 3.30
N VAL A 106 12.89 -8.23 2.51
CA VAL A 106 12.22 -7.57 1.38
C VAL A 106 11.23 -6.51 1.86
N LEU A 107 10.50 -6.78 2.94
CA LEU A 107 9.57 -5.82 3.53
C LEU A 107 10.32 -4.62 4.15
N ASP A 108 11.46 -4.86 4.81
CA ASP A 108 12.29 -3.80 5.38
C ASP A 108 12.90 -2.90 4.28
N ALA A 109 13.23 -3.48 3.12
CA ALA A 109 13.73 -2.75 1.96
C ALA A 109 12.63 -2.03 1.16
N ALA A 110 11.35 -2.27 1.47
CA ALA A 110 10.24 -1.67 0.73
C ALA A 110 10.17 -0.16 0.99
N SER A 111 10.11 0.62 -0.10
CA SER A 111 10.01 2.07 -0.04
C SER A 111 8.73 2.56 -0.71
N LEU A 112 8.19 3.65 -0.17
CA LEU A 112 7.04 4.32 -0.76
C LEU A 112 7.45 4.99 -2.08
N ARG A 113 6.74 4.65 -3.16
CA ARG A 113 6.86 5.31 -4.45
C ARG A 113 5.49 5.71 -4.97
N LEU A 114 5.36 6.97 -5.38
CA LEU A 114 4.18 7.45 -6.07
C LEU A 114 4.12 6.82 -7.48
N ASP A 115 3.07 6.04 -7.74
CA ASP A 115 2.90 5.32 -9.02
C ASP A 115 1.99 6.08 -9.99
N SER A 116 0.83 6.54 -9.52
CA SER A 116 -0.13 7.27 -10.34
C SER A 116 -0.91 8.33 -9.55
N LEU A 117 -1.43 9.32 -10.27
CA LEU A 117 -2.26 10.39 -9.75
C LEU A 117 -3.45 10.65 -10.67
N ARG A 118 -4.61 10.87 -10.06
CA ARG A 118 -5.83 11.30 -10.75
C ARG A 118 -6.30 12.62 -10.15
N VAL A 119 -6.35 13.67 -10.96
CA VAL A 119 -6.86 14.98 -10.56
C VAL A 119 -8.37 15.01 -10.79
N LEU A 120 -9.13 15.34 -9.75
CA LEU A 120 -10.57 15.54 -9.83
C LEU A 120 -10.85 17.04 -9.74
N ILE A 121 -11.79 17.50 -10.55
CA ILE A 121 -12.19 18.91 -10.62
C ILE A 121 -13.68 18.94 -10.38
N SER A 122 -14.11 19.63 -9.32
CA SER A 122 -15.51 20.02 -9.16
C SER A 122 -15.75 21.33 -9.91
N ILE A 123 -16.90 21.40 -10.58
CA ILE A 123 -17.40 22.60 -11.27
C ILE A 123 -18.60 23.10 -10.49
#